data_AF-A0A1I7UNI1-F1
#
_entry.id   AF-A0A1I7UNI1-F1
#
_cell.length_a   1.000
_cell.length_b   1.000
_cell.length_c   1.000
_cell.angle_alpha   90.00
_cell.angle_beta   90.00
_cell.angle_gamma   90.00
#
_symmetry.space_group_name_H-M   'P 1'
#
loop_
_entity.id
_entity.type
_entity.pdbx_description
1 polymer ?
#
loop_
_entity_poly.entity_id
_entity_poly.type
_entity_poly.pdbx_seq_one_letter_code
_entity_poly.pdbx_strand_id
1 'polypeptide(L)'
;MLFNTSNSQSEDENSSKRLQIHNHAKYLLRETSDFIENFAKVHGEKRPRLPIFFVKSFNYLKKEAKKINFEDSFLNFLPNGIEMQLLTKYGPSEDFPKFVENGFLEDKKQTIVNDVAQFYTDIIQYVKDTYSVSKQIPVFPYSYFMTLKTFQQRIGENSKINKRIVDEIPEQVQLGLKMYMGEVIENDFVDNCTDKYDENTCL
;
A
#
# COMPACT_ATOMS: atom_id res chain seq x y z
N MET A 1 -1.44 -28.28 -39.07
CA MET A 1 -0.72 -27.25 -38.30
C MET A 1 -1.71 -26.66 -37.31
N LEU A 2 -1.68 -27.10 -36.06
CA LEU A 2 -2.48 -26.53 -34.98
C LEU A 2 -1.61 -25.46 -34.32
N PHE A 3 -2.02 -24.20 -34.45
CA PHE A 3 -1.24 -23.06 -33.96
C PHE A 3 -1.23 -23.00 -32.43
N ASN A 4 -0.05 -22.67 -31.93
CA ASN A 4 0.42 -22.63 -30.55
C ASN A 4 -0.18 -21.45 -29.74
N THR A 5 -1.48 -21.20 -29.91
CA THR A 5 -2.16 -19.96 -29.49
C THR A 5 -2.25 -19.78 -27.98
N SER A 6 -2.25 -20.88 -27.22
CA SER A 6 -2.34 -20.85 -25.76
C SER A 6 -1.01 -20.48 -25.08
N ASN A 7 0.12 -20.77 -25.72
CA ASN A 7 1.43 -20.53 -25.12
C ASN A 7 1.81 -19.04 -25.18
N SER A 8 1.53 -18.38 -26.32
CA SER A 8 1.77 -16.94 -26.50
C SER A 8 0.90 -16.08 -25.58
N GLN A 9 -0.38 -16.44 -25.39
CA GLN A 9 -1.28 -15.70 -24.49
C GLN A 9 -0.79 -15.74 -23.03
N SER A 10 -0.30 -16.89 -22.56
CA SER A 10 0.24 -17.01 -21.19
C SER A 10 1.57 -16.27 -20.98
N GLU A 11 2.38 -16.13 -22.03
CA GLU A 11 3.64 -15.37 -21.99
C GLU A 11 3.39 -13.85 -22.00
N ASP A 12 2.40 -13.40 -22.78
CA ASP A 12 1.97 -12.00 -22.83
C ASP A 12 1.35 -11.54 -21.50
N GLU A 13 0.48 -12.36 -20.91
CA GLU A 13 -0.11 -12.11 -19.58
C GLU A 13 0.96 -12.03 -18.49
N ASN A 14 1.92 -12.96 -18.48
CA ASN A 14 3.03 -12.92 -17.53
C ASN A 14 3.92 -11.69 -17.73
N SER A 15 4.16 -11.28 -18.97
CA SER A 15 4.95 -10.08 -19.27
C SER A 15 4.26 -8.81 -18.78
N SER A 16 2.95 -8.68 -19.01
CA SER A 16 2.14 -7.59 -18.45
C SER A 16 2.20 -7.59 -16.92
N LYS A 17 2.03 -8.75 -16.29
CA LYS A 17 2.06 -8.89 -14.83
C LYS A 17 3.42 -8.52 -14.22
N ARG A 18 4.53 -8.87 -14.88
CA ARG A 18 5.89 -8.47 -14.46
C ARG A 18 6.04 -6.95 -14.44
N LEU A 19 5.60 -6.28 -15.50
CA LEU A 19 5.65 -4.83 -15.61
C LEU A 19 4.77 -4.17 -14.53
N GLN A 20 3.57 -4.70 -14.28
CA GLN A 20 2.69 -4.21 -13.21
C GLN A 20 3.34 -4.33 -11.84
N ILE A 21 3.94 -5.49 -11.51
CA ILE A 21 4.65 -5.70 -10.23
C ILE A 21 5.78 -4.69 -10.07
N HIS A 22 6.58 -4.49 -11.12
CA HIS A 22 7.70 -3.55 -11.10
C HIS A 22 7.22 -2.10 -10.87
N ASN A 23 6.18 -1.67 -11.59
CA ASN A 23 5.63 -0.32 -11.48
C ASN A 23 4.97 -0.09 -10.10
N HIS A 24 4.25 -1.08 -9.57
CA HIS A 24 3.68 -1.00 -8.24
C HIS A 24 4.74 -0.96 -7.14
N ALA A 25 5.87 -1.65 -7.33
CA ALA A 25 7.01 -1.51 -6.42
C ALA A 25 7.56 -0.07 -6.43
N LYS A 26 7.68 0.56 -7.60
CA LYS A 26 8.09 1.98 -7.70
C LYS A 26 7.11 2.92 -6.99
N TYR A 27 5.81 2.71 -7.16
CA TYR A 27 4.80 3.48 -6.44
C TYR A 27 4.91 3.28 -4.93
N LEU A 28 5.07 2.04 -4.46
CA LEU A 28 5.23 1.74 -3.04
C LEU A 28 6.45 2.44 -2.42
N LEU A 29 7.59 2.46 -3.13
CA LEU A 29 8.79 3.19 -2.69
C LEU A 29 8.46 4.68 -2.55
N ARG A 30 7.95 5.31 -3.62
CA ARG A 30 7.63 6.74 -3.64
C ARG A 30 6.64 7.12 -2.54
N GLU A 31 5.53 6.39 -2.44
CA GLU A 31 4.45 6.68 -1.49
C GLU A 31 4.90 6.52 -0.03
N THR A 32 5.75 5.53 0.24
CA THR A 32 6.34 5.35 1.58
C THR A 32 7.36 6.45 1.88
N SER A 33 8.19 6.83 0.92
CA SER A 33 9.12 7.95 1.08
C SER A 33 8.40 9.28 1.28
N ASP A 34 7.35 9.56 0.51
CA ASP A 34 6.51 10.75 0.66
C ASP A 34 5.85 10.80 2.04
N PHE A 35 5.35 9.67 2.54
CA PHE A 35 4.81 9.56 3.90
C PHE A 35 5.86 9.95 4.95
N ILE A 36 7.07 9.40 4.85
CA ILE A 36 8.18 9.68 5.78
C ILE A 36 8.58 11.16 5.72
N GLU A 37 8.72 11.71 4.52
CA GLU A 37 9.16 13.09 4.31
C GLU A 37 8.12 14.11 4.76
N ASN A 38 6.85 13.90 4.40
CA ASN A 38 5.78 14.79 4.79
C ASN A 38 5.55 14.75 6.29
N PHE A 39 5.63 13.56 6.91
CA PHE A 39 5.60 13.45 8.37
C PHE A 39 6.73 14.29 9.01
N ALA A 40 7.95 14.18 8.50
CA ALA A 40 9.08 14.93 9.04
C ALA A 40 8.92 16.46 8.90
N LYS A 41 8.30 16.92 7.81
CA LYS A 41 8.04 18.34 7.57
C LYS A 41 6.96 18.89 8.52
N VAL A 42 5.97 18.08 8.89
CA VAL A 42 4.84 18.50 9.74
C VAL A 42 5.14 18.31 11.23
N HIS A 43 5.80 17.20 11.61
CA HIS A 43 5.98 16.77 13.00
C HIS A 43 7.42 16.94 13.51
N GLY A 44 8.32 17.49 12.68
CA GLY A 44 9.71 17.79 13.03
C GLY A 44 10.62 16.56 13.07
N GLU A 45 11.52 16.53 14.06
CA GLU A 45 12.58 15.49 14.17
C GLU A 45 12.10 14.14 14.72
N LYS A 46 10.81 13.99 15.01
CA LYS A 46 10.26 12.71 15.45
C LYS A 46 10.41 11.66 14.34
N ARG A 47 10.90 10.48 14.70
CA ARG A 47 10.98 9.34 13.77
C ARG A 47 9.56 8.90 13.37
N PRO A 48 9.20 8.89 12.07
CA PRO A 48 7.92 8.37 11.64
C PRO A 48 7.86 6.86 11.86
N ARG A 49 6.68 6.36 12.21
CA ARG A 49 6.36 4.93 12.09
C ARG A 49 6.21 4.58 10.62
N LEU A 50 6.61 3.38 10.21
CA LEU A 50 6.30 2.90 8.87
C LEU A 50 4.79 2.69 8.70
N PRO A 51 4.20 3.19 7.61
CA PRO A 51 2.78 2.96 7.34
C PRO A 51 2.50 1.47 7.13
N ILE A 52 1.36 0.97 7.59
CA ILE A 52 1.00 -0.45 7.48
C ILE A 52 0.94 -0.91 6.02
N PHE A 53 0.57 -0.01 5.11
CA PHE A 53 0.51 -0.31 3.68
C PHE A 53 1.88 -0.69 3.10
N PHE A 54 2.99 -0.30 3.73
CA PHE A 54 4.34 -0.67 3.31
C PHE A 54 4.55 -2.19 3.34
N VAL A 55 4.41 -2.79 4.52
CA VAL A 55 4.62 -4.24 4.71
C VAL A 55 3.56 -5.05 3.97
N LYS A 56 2.29 -4.64 4.04
CA LYS A 56 1.19 -5.38 3.39
C LYS A 56 1.34 -5.36 1.86
N SER A 57 1.62 -4.21 1.26
CA SER A 57 1.78 -4.09 -0.20
C SER A 57 3.05 -4.77 -0.69
N PHE A 58 4.18 -4.64 0.03
CA PHE A 58 5.40 -5.38 -0.30
C PHE A 58 5.15 -6.89 -0.32
N ASN A 59 4.53 -7.42 0.74
CA ASN A 59 4.24 -8.84 0.84
C ASN A 59 3.20 -9.30 -0.20
N TYR A 60 2.25 -8.45 -0.57
CA TYR A 60 1.32 -8.70 -1.68
C TYR A 60 2.08 -8.83 -3.01
N LEU A 61 2.94 -7.85 -3.35
CA LEU A 61 3.73 -7.88 -4.58
C LEU A 61 4.67 -9.09 -4.62
N LYS A 62 5.29 -9.47 -3.50
CA LYS A 62 6.11 -10.69 -3.41
C LYS A 62 5.29 -11.97 -3.65
N LYS A 63 4.03 -12.03 -3.21
CA LYS A 63 3.15 -13.17 -3.51
C LYS A 63 2.79 -13.21 -5.00
N GLU A 64 2.44 -12.07 -5.59
CA GLU A 64 2.12 -11.98 -7.02
C GLU A 64 3.32 -12.37 -7.90
N ALA A 65 4.53 -11.91 -7.55
CA ALA A 65 5.75 -12.29 -8.24
C ALA A 65 6.04 -13.79 -8.17
N LYS A 66 5.86 -14.41 -6.98
CA LYS A 66 6.02 -15.86 -6.81
C LYS A 66 5.03 -16.69 -7.63
N LYS A 67 3.78 -16.23 -7.80
CA LYS A 67 2.77 -16.95 -8.60
C LYS A 67 3.18 -17.14 -10.05
N ILE A 68 3.98 -16.22 -10.59
CA ILE A 68 4.45 -16.24 -11.98
C ILE A 68 5.94 -16.58 -12.10
N ASN A 69 6.56 -17.10 -11.03
CA ASN A 69 8.00 -17.41 -10.94
C ASN A 69 8.89 -16.24 -11.40
N PHE A 70 8.53 -15.02 -11.01
CA PHE A 70 9.27 -13.80 -11.33
C PHE A 70 10.05 -13.29 -10.12
N GLU A 71 11.31 -12.93 -10.35
CA GLU A 71 12.12 -12.20 -9.39
C GLU A 71 12.35 -10.77 -9.88
N ASP A 72 11.77 -9.81 -9.17
CA ASP A 72 12.00 -8.38 -9.43
C ASP A 72 13.08 -7.84 -8.49
N SER A 73 14.21 -7.42 -9.06
CA SER A 73 15.35 -6.91 -8.31
C SER A 73 15.04 -5.61 -7.58
N PHE A 74 14.20 -4.75 -8.16
CA PHE A 74 13.81 -3.48 -7.55
C PHE A 74 12.92 -3.71 -6.34
N LEU A 75 11.92 -4.58 -6.46
CA LEU A 75 11.06 -5.01 -5.36
C LEU A 75 11.92 -5.58 -4.22
N ASN A 76 12.88 -6.47 -4.52
CA ASN A 76 13.74 -7.06 -3.49
C ASN A 76 14.64 -6.03 -2.78
N PHE A 77 15.05 -4.95 -3.47
CA PHE A 77 15.86 -3.89 -2.88
C PHE A 77 15.04 -2.86 -2.10
N LEU A 78 13.76 -2.70 -2.42
CA LEU A 78 12.89 -1.65 -1.90
C LEU A 78 12.94 -1.49 -0.38
N PRO A 79 12.88 -2.55 0.46
CA PRO A 79 12.94 -2.37 1.90
C PRO A 79 14.24 -1.73 2.39
N ASN A 80 15.38 -2.10 1.79
CA ASN A 80 16.67 -1.50 2.14
C ASN A 80 16.71 0.00 1.80
N GLY A 81 16.07 0.41 0.71
CA GLY A 81 15.96 1.83 0.33
C GLY A 81 15.20 2.65 1.38
N ILE A 82 14.06 2.14 1.86
CA ILE A 82 13.28 2.79 2.92
C ILE A 82 14.03 2.76 4.26
N GLU A 83 14.67 1.64 4.60
CA GLU A 83 15.49 1.53 5.81
C GLU A 83 16.61 2.56 5.79
N MET A 84 17.37 2.67 4.69
CA MET A 84 18.43 3.65 4.51
C MET A 84 17.94 5.10 4.66
N GLN A 85 16.76 5.42 4.11
CA GLN A 85 16.15 6.75 4.27
C GLN A 85 15.92 7.07 5.76
N LEU A 86 15.38 6.12 6.51
CA LEU A 86 15.14 6.28 7.95
C LEU A 86 16.45 6.31 8.75
N LEU A 87 17.41 5.44 8.44
CA LEU A 87 18.71 5.35 9.10
C LEU A 87 19.51 6.65 8.97
N THR A 88 19.53 7.21 7.76
CA THR A 88 20.30 8.43 7.45
C THR A 88 19.81 9.64 8.26
N LYS A 89 18.49 9.73 8.47
CA LYS A 89 17.87 10.88 9.14
C LYS A 89 17.69 10.69 10.65
N TYR A 90 17.43 9.46 11.10
CA TYR A 90 16.97 9.18 12.46
C TYR A 90 17.83 8.14 13.20
N GLY A 91 18.89 7.61 12.58
CA GLY A 91 19.75 6.58 13.17
C GLY A 91 19.13 5.18 13.16
N PRO A 92 19.79 4.19 13.80
CA PRO A 92 19.31 2.81 13.88
C PRO A 92 18.00 2.67 14.68
N SER A 93 17.21 1.64 14.35
CA SER A 93 15.98 1.30 15.06
C SER A 93 15.71 -0.20 14.95
N GLU A 94 15.26 -0.81 16.04
CA GLU A 94 14.85 -2.22 16.04
C GLU A 94 13.44 -2.44 15.47
N ASP A 95 12.69 -1.36 15.22
CA ASP A 95 11.29 -1.40 14.77
C ASP A 95 11.13 -1.61 13.26
N PHE A 96 12.22 -1.56 12.49
CA PHE A 96 12.16 -1.82 11.05
C PHE A 96 11.84 -3.30 10.79
N PRO A 97 10.88 -3.63 9.90
CA PRO A 97 10.49 -5.02 9.65
C PRO A 97 11.65 -5.83 9.05
N LYS A 98 11.92 -7.00 9.63
CA LYS A 98 13.00 -7.90 9.18
C LYS A 98 12.52 -8.81 8.06
N PHE A 99 13.44 -9.32 7.25
CA PHE A 99 13.12 -10.40 6.32
C PHE A 99 12.96 -11.74 7.05
N VAL A 100 11.95 -12.52 6.65
CA VAL A 100 11.81 -13.94 7.02
C VAL A 100 12.39 -14.84 5.92
N GLU A 101 12.63 -16.12 6.22
CA GLU A 101 13.32 -17.09 5.34
C GLU A 101 12.84 -17.13 3.89
N ASN A 102 11.57 -16.79 3.64
CA ASN A 102 10.96 -16.81 2.31
C ASN A 102 11.08 -15.49 1.52
N GLY A 103 11.89 -14.53 1.99
CA GLY A 103 12.10 -13.23 1.35
C GLY A 103 10.91 -12.26 1.49
N PHE A 104 10.00 -12.54 2.43
CA PHE A 104 8.93 -11.62 2.83
C PHE A 104 9.38 -10.76 4.00
N LEU A 105 8.73 -9.63 4.22
CA LEU A 105 8.90 -8.86 5.44
C LEU A 105 8.05 -9.49 6.56
N GLU A 106 8.60 -9.51 7.76
CA GLU A 106 7.90 -9.90 8.97
C GLU A 106 6.67 -9.01 9.15
N ASP A 107 5.50 -9.64 9.13
CA ASP A 107 4.22 -8.98 9.30
C ASP A 107 3.70 -9.28 10.70
N LYS A 108 3.57 -8.24 11.54
CA LYS A 108 3.10 -8.38 12.92
C LYS A 108 1.73 -9.04 12.92
N LYS A 109 1.62 -10.22 13.53
CA LYS A 109 0.35 -10.96 13.65
C LYS A 109 -0.64 -10.13 14.48
N GLN A 110 -1.63 -9.56 13.81
CA GLN A 110 -2.72 -8.80 14.44
C GLN A 110 -4.08 -9.28 13.93
N THR A 111 -5.15 -8.96 14.65
CA THR A 111 -6.52 -9.16 14.15
C THR A 111 -6.77 -8.25 12.95
N ILE A 112 -7.73 -8.61 12.09
CA ILE A 112 -8.11 -7.75 10.95
C ILE A 112 -8.59 -6.37 11.43
N VAL A 113 -9.29 -6.32 12.58
CA VAL A 113 -9.78 -5.08 13.20
C VAL A 113 -8.62 -4.13 13.49
N ASN A 114 -7.54 -4.64 14.10
CA ASN A 114 -6.39 -3.82 14.47
C ASN A 114 -5.60 -3.37 13.22
N ASP A 115 -5.43 -4.26 12.24
CA ASP A 115 -4.79 -3.90 10.97
C ASP A 115 -5.58 -2.81 10.25
N VAL A 116 -6.91 -2.91 10.21
CA VAL A 116 -7.81 -1.92 9.60
C VAL A 116 -7.78 -0.59 10.37
N ALA A 117 -7.78 -0.62 11.70
CA ALA A 117 -7.66 0.59 12.52
C ALA A 117 -6.33 1.33 12.28
N GLN A 118 -5.22 0.59 12.18
CA GLN A 118 -3.93 1.17 11.83
C GLN A 118 -3.93 1.73 10.41
N PHE A 119 -4.54 1.01 9.46
CA PHE A 119 -4.67 1.46 8.08
C PHE A 119 -5.44 2.79 7.96
N TYR A 120 -6.54 2.95 8.71
CA TYR A 120 -7.27 4.21 8.78
C TYR A 120 -6.37 5.35 9.26
N THR A 121 -5.64 5.12 10.35
CA THR A 121 -4.71 6.11 10.93
C THR A 121 -3.68 6.55 9.89
N ASP A 122 -3.14 5.60 9.13
CA ASP A 122 -2.04 5.85 8.20
C ASP A 122 -2.49 6.59 6.95
N ILE A 123 -3.66 6.26 6.42
CA ILE A 123 -4.22 6.95 5.25
C ILE A 123 -4.63 8.37 5.61
N ILE A 124 -5.28 8.56 6.76
CA ILE A 124 -5.61 9.90 7.25
C ILE A 124 -4.33 10.72 7.45
N GLN A 125 -3.29 10.13 8.06
CA GLN A 125 -2.01 10.80 8.26
C GLN A 125 -1.35 11.17 6.92
N TYR A 126 -1.32 10.24 5.96
CA TYR A 126 -0.77 10.48 4.63
C TYR A 126 -1.43 11.70 3.96
N VAL A 127 -2.77 11.73 3.93
CA VAL A 127 -3.52 12.82 3.29
C VAL A 127 -3.29 14.15 4.01
N LYS A 128 -3.39 14.14 5.35
CA LYS A 128 -3.22 15.35 6.17
C LYS A 128 -1.83 15.95 6.04
N ASP A 129 -0.79 15.13 6.14
CA ASP A 129 0.58 15.63 6.08
C ASP A 129 0.93 16.08 4.66
N THR A 130 0.48 15.34 3.64
CA THR A 130 0.70 15.75 2.25
C THR A 130 0.01 17.07 1.96
N TYR A 131 -1.27 17.23 2.33
CA TYR A 131 -1.96 18.51 2.20
C TYR A 131 -1.29 19.63 3.00
N SER A 132 -0.81 19.34 4.21
CA SER A 132 -0.12 20.34 5.04
C SER A 132 1.14 20.88 4.36
N VAL A 133 1.87 20.03 3.64
CA VAL A 133 3.10 20.37 2.92
C VAL A 133 2.82 21.00 1.55
N SER A 134 1.96 20.40 0.73
CA SER A 134 1.75 20.81 -0.68
C SER A 134 0.62 21.82 -0.86
N LYS A 135 -0.27 21.96 0.13
CA LYS A 135 -1.57 22.64 0.03
C LYS A 135 -2.49 22.09 -1.08
N GLN A 136 -2.23 20.86 -1.52
CA GLN A 136 -3.03 20.15 -2.52
C GLN A 136 -3.54 18.85 -1.91
N ILE A 137 -4.82 18.54 -2.14
CA ILE A 137 -5.39 17.27 -1.69
C ILE A 137 -4.80 16.15 -2.55
N PRO A 138 -4.05 15.21 -1.97
CA PRO A 138 -3.45 14.12 -2.74
C PRO A 138 -4.53 13.15 -3.19
N VAL A 139 -4.27 12.44 -4.30
CA VAL A 139 -4.96 11.18 -4.56
C VAL A 139 -4.47 10.11 -3.60
N PHE A 140 -5.25 9.04 -3.42
CA PHE A 140 -4.80 7.92 -2.59
C PHE A 140 -3.57 7.22 -3.18
N PRO A 141 -2.66 6.72 -2.31
CA PRO A 141 -1.52 5.94 -2.77
C PRO A 141 -2.01 4.63 -3.42
N TYR A 142 -1.35 4.12 -4.46
CA TYR A 142 -1.61 2.77 -5.01
C TYR A 142 -1.54 1.70 -3.91
N SER A 143 -0.68 1.92 -2.90
CA SER A 143 -0.56 1.10 -1.70
C SER A 143 -1.85 0.96 -0.89
N TYR A 144 -2.77 1.93 -0.98
CA TYR A 144 -4.12 1.86 -0.40
C TYR A 144 -4.88 0.64 -0.96
N PHE A 145 -4.98 0.55 -2.29
CA PHE A 145 -5.73 -0.50 -2.98
C PHE A 145 -5.12 -1.88 -2.80
N MET A 146 -3.79 -1.98 -2.84
CA MET A 146 -3.09 -3.24 -2.57
C MET A 146 -3.33 -3.72 -1.13
N THR A 147 -3.42 -2.80 -0.18
CA THR A 147 -3.71 -3.12 1.22
C THR A 147 -5.17 -3.57 1.39
N LEU A 148 -6.13 -2.91 0.73
CA LEU A 148 -7.52 -3.37 0.68
C LEU A 148 -7.64 -4.79 0.13
N LYS A 149 -7.00 -5.07 -1.01
CA LYS A 149 -6.96 -6.42 -1.61
C LYS A 149 -6.35 -7.44 -0.65
N THR A 150 -5.32 -7.05 0.11
CA THR A 150 -4.71 -7.92 1.13
C THR A 150 -5.69 -8.25 2.25
N PHE A 151 -6.51 -7.29 2.70
CA PHE A 151 -7.54 -7.52 3.69
C PHE A 151 -8.66 -8.42 3.16
N GLN A 152 -9.13 -8.16 1.95
CA GLN A 152 -10.14 -8.98 1.26
C GLN A 152 -9.69 -10.44 1.14
N GLN A 153 -8.45 -10.69 0.73
CA GLN A 153 -7.88 -12.05 0.62
C GLN A 153 -7.70 -12.76 1.97
N ARG A 154 -7.63 -12.00 3.07
CA ARG A 154 -7.46 -12.54 4.42
C ARG A 154 -8.79 -12.92 5.08
N ILE A 155 -9.91 -12.43 4.56
CA ILE A 155 -11.23 -12.79 5.05
C ILE A 155 -11.53 -14.22 4.60
N GLY A 156 -11.52 -15.15 5.55
CA GLY A 156 -12.03 -16.51 5.29
C GLY A 156 -13.52 -16.49 4.95
N GLU A 157 -13.97 -17.44 4.13
CA GLU A 157 -15.32 -17.52 3.54
C GLU A 157 -16.47 -17.39 4.56
N ASN A 158 -16.22 -17.68 5.84
CA ASN A 158 -17.23 -17.70 6.90
C ASN A 158 -17.25 -16.47 7.83
N SER A 159 -16.39 -15.46 7.63
CA SER A 159 -16.33 -14.31 8.56
C SER A 159 -17.13 -13.10 8.06
N LYS A 160 -18.45 -13.13 8.25
CA LYS A 160 -19.35 -12.01 7.92
C LYS A 160 -18.94 -10.68 8.57
N ILE A 161 -18.47 -10.74 9.81
CA ILE A 161 -18.05 -9.55 10.57
C ILE A 161 -16.79 -8.94 9.93
N ASN A 162 -15.78 -9.75 9.63
CA ASN A 162 -14.55 -9.26 9.01
C ASN A 162 -14.81 -8.73 7.61
N LYS A 163 -15.71 -9.38 6.84
CA LYS A 163 -16.15 -8.90 5.54
C LYS A 163 -16.75 -7.49 5.64
N ARG A 164 -17.72 -7.33 6.54
CA ARG A 164 -18.36 -6.02 6.80
C ARG A 164 -17.35 -4.94 7.17
N ILE A 165 -16.40 -5.25 8.06
CA ILE A 165 -15.35 -4.29 8.47
C ILE A 165 -14.52 -3.82 7.26
N VAL A 166 -14.16 -4.73 6.36
CA VAL A 166 -13.35 -4.38 5.18
C VAL A 166 -14.17 -3.63 4.14
N ASP A 167 -15.43 -4.02 3.94
CA ASP A 167 -16.35 -3.34 3.01
C ASP A 167 -16.66 -1.90 3.46
N GLU A 168 -16.67 -1.63 4.76
CA GLU A 168 -16.89 -0.29 5.33
C GLU A 168 -15.64 0.62 5.30
N ILE A 169 -14.46 0.13 4.87
CA ILE A 169 -13.21 0.92 4.89
C ILE A 169 -13.32 2.26 4.14
N PRO A 170 -13.83 2.32 2.89
CA PRO A 170 -13.94 3.58 2.16
C PRO A 170 -14.77 4.62 2.92
N GLU A 171 -15.94 4.24 3.42
CA GLU A 171 -16.84 5.10 4.19
C GLU A 171 -16.17 5.62 5.47
N GLN A 172 -15.49 4.74 6.21
CA GLN A 172 -14.80 5.13 7.45
C GLN A 172 -13.62 6.07 7.18
N VAL A 173 -12.88 5.88 6.09
CA VAL A 173 -11.82 6.81 5.68
C VAL A 173 -12.41 8.17 5.31
N GLN A 174 -13.50 8.21 4.53
CA GLN A 174 -14.17 9.44 4.13
C GLN A 174 -14.67 10.23 5.34
N LEU A 175 -15.29 9.55 6.30
CA LEU A 175 -15.74 10.14 7.56
C LEU A 175 -14.56 10.69 8.35
N GLY A 176 -13.50 9.91 8.53
CA GLY A 176 -12.30 10.31 9.25
C GLY A 176 -11.63 11.53 8.63
N LEU A 177 -11.45 11.55 7.30
CA LEU A 177 -10.88 12.69 6.59
C LEU A 177 -11.71 13.97 6.80
N LYS A 178 -13.04 13.90 6.69
CA LYS A 178 -13.92 15.03 7.01
C LYS A 178 -13.80 15.49 8.45
N MET A 179 -13.74 14.57 9.40
CA MET A 179 -13.58 14.93 10.82
C MET A 179 -12.28 15.71 11.07
N TYR A 180 -11.19 15.37 10.38
CA TYR A 180 -9.89 16.00 10.60
C TYR A 180 -9.57 17.18 9.69
N MET A 181 -10.17 17.25 8.50
CA MET A 181 -9.85 18.24 7.46
C MET A 181 -11.04 19.12 7.09
N GLY A 182 -12.24 18.84 7.61
CA GLY A 182 -13.45 19.64 7.39
C GLY A 182 -13.84 19.74 5.92
N GLU A 183 -14.28 20.93 5.52
CA GLU A 183 -14.77 21.24 4.17
C GLU A 183 -13.69 21.18 3.07
N VAL A 184 -12.42 21.02 3.44
CA VAL A 184 -11.33 20.83 2.48
C VAL A 184 -11.47 19.50 1.73
N ILE A 185 -12.12 18.50 2.35
CA ILE A 185 -12.36 17.18 1.75
C ILE A 185 -13.79 17.11 1.22
N GLU A 186 -13.91 16.90 -0.09
CA GLU A 186 -15.19 16.70 -0.77
C GLU A 186 -15.93 15.45 -0.25
N ASN A 187 -17.25 15.43 -0.46
CA ASN A 187 -18.12 14.40 0.12
C ASN A 187 -17.87 13.00 -0.42
N ASP A 188 -17.43 12.93 -1.66
CA ASP A 188 -17.18 11.80 -2.54
C ASP A 188 -15.68 11.64 -2.82
N PHE A 189 -14.80 12.29 -2.05
CA PHE A 189 -13.36 12.27 -2.28
C PHE A 189 -12.78 10.84 -2.31
N VAL A 190 -13.19 9.99 -1.37
CA VAL A 190 -12.74 8.60 -1.31
C VAL A 190 -13.27 7.78 -2.47
N ASP A 191 -14.52 7.99 -2.85
CA ASP A 191 -15.14 7.32 -3.99
C ASP A 191 -14.45 7.74 -5.29
N ASN A 192 -14.25 9.04 -5.51
CA ASN A 192 -13.48 9.60 -6.62
C ASN A 192 -12.03 9.11 -6.66
N CYS A 193 -11.42 8.88 -5.49
CA CYS A 193 -10.10 8.26 -5.40
C CYS A 193 -10.14 6.77 -5.68
N THR A 194 -11.24 6.07 -5.43
CA THR A 194 -11.39 4.63 -5.62
C THR A 194 -11.77 4.28 -7.06
N ASP A 195 -12.70 5.03 -7.64
CA ASP A 195 -13.19 4.88 -9.00
C ASP A 195 -12.09 5.13 -10.04
N LYS A 196 -11.15 6.05 -9.76
CA LYS A 196 -9.96 6.27 -10.61
C LYS A 196 -9.06 5.03 -10.77
N TYR A 197 -9.20 4.03 -9.91
CA TYR A 197 -8.46 2.78 -9.98
C TYR A 197 -9.30 1.62 -10.52
N ASP A 198 -10.63 1.72 -10.44
CA ASP A 198 -11.56 0.81 -11.10
C ASP A 198 -11.72 1.14 -12.60
N GLU A 199 -11.57 2.42 -13.00
CA GLU A 199 -11.55 2.86 -14.39
C GLU A 199 -10.10 3.00 -14.93
N ASN A 200 -9.58 1.95 -15.57
CA ASN A 200 -8.49 2.02 -16.56
C ASN A 200 -7.01 2.25 -16.13
N THR A 201 -6.57 1.96 -14.89
CA THR A 201 -5.10 1.89 -14.61
C THR A 201 -4.65 0.68 -13.79
N CYS A 202 -4.88 -0.51 -14.38
CA CYS A 202 -3.98 -1.69 -14.43
C CYS A 202 -4.80 -2.96 -14.71
N LEU A 203 -5.43 -3.00 -15.89
CA LEU A 203 -5.74 -4.23 -16.62
C LEU A 203 -5.40 -3.99 -18.09
#